data_AF-A0A847U8Q7-F1
#
_entry.id   AF-A0A847U8Q7-F1
#
_cell.length_a   1.000
_cell.length_b   1.000
_cell.length_c   1.000
_cell.angle_alpha   90.00
_cell.angle_beta   90.00
_cell.angle_gamma   90.00
#
_symmetry.space_group_name_H-M   'P 1'
#
loop_
_entity.id
_entity.type
_entity.pdbx_description
1 polymer ?
#
loop_
_entity_poly.entity_id
_entity_poly.type
_entity_poly.pdbx_seq_one_letter_code
_entity_poly.pdbx_strand_id
1 'polypeptide(L)'
;MPLYEDQQARDDAYYEAEAESTPFFAVERYEEGYAITYDLLPAGYELSEPMRKELNERVTRKVEDVVGDEALATVEVSRSIGASLGNVSFFQQEATARDVAAVISRLVLAEENWVEADEPADLPPTEIQKN
;
A
#
# COMPACT_ATOMS: atom_id res chain seq x y z
N MET A 1 3.68 -11.21 -7.68
CA MET A 1 3.39 -9.78 -7.44
C MET A 1 3.79 -8.99 -8.66
N PRO A 2 2.84 -8.26 -9.27
CA PRO A 2 3.11 -7.48 -10.47
C PRO A 2 4.10 -6.35 -10.21
N LEU A 3 4.86 -6.00 -11.25
CA LEU A 3 5.67 -4.78 -11.32
C LEU A 3 5.09 -3.95 -12.46
N TYR A 4 4.77 -2.69 -12.17
CA TYR A 4 4.37 -1.73 -13.19
C TYR A 4 5.46 -0.67 -13.36
N GLU A 5 6.02 -0.61 -14.56
CA GLU A 5 7.00 0.43 -14.95
C GLU A 5 6.34 1.55 -15.78
N ASP A 6 5.07 1.35 -16.16
CA ASP A 6 4.27 2.26 -16.97
C ASP A 6 2.99 2.63 -16.20
N GLN A 7 2.68 3.92 -16.19
CA GLN A 7 1.53 4.45 -15.45
C GLN A 7 0.21 3.94 -16.02
N GLN A 8 0.07 3.86 -17.35
CA GLN A 8 -1.17 3.39 -17.97
C GLN A 8 -1.45 1.93 -17.60
N ALA A 9 -0.42 1.07 -17.65
CA ALA A 9 -0.56 -0.33 -17.25
C ALA A 9 -0.94 -0.49 -15.77
N ARG A 10 -0.45 0.39 -14.89
CA ARG A 10 -0.84 0.40 -13.48
C ARG A 10 -2.30 0.84 -13.29
N ASP A 11 -2.71 1.90 -13.97
CA ASP A 11 -4.07 2.45 -13.86
C ASP A 11 -5.09 1.46 -14.44
N ASP A 12 -4.79 0.79 -15.56
CA ASP A 12 -5.62 -0.27 -16.14
C ASP A 12 -5.84 -1.43 -15.15
N ALA A 13 -4.75 -1.86 -14.49
CA ALA A 13 -4.84 -2.92 -13.47
C ALA A 13 -5.61 -2.47 -12.22
N TYR A 14 -5.54 -1.18 -11.86
CA TYR A 14 -6.34 -0.64 -10.76
C TYR A 14 -7.83 -0.65 -11.12
N TYR A 15 -8.21 -0.22 -12.32
CA TYR A 15 -9.61 -0.27 -12.77
C TYR A 15 -10.14 -1.71 -12.88
N GLU A 16 -9.28 -2.66 -13.27
CA GLU A 16 -9.62 -4.09 -13.23
C GLU A 16 -9.90 -4.55 -11.80
N ALA A 17 -9.06 -4.17 -10.83
CA ALA A 17 -9.27 -4.48 -9.42
C ALA A 17 -10.60 -3.92 -8.88
N GLU A 18 -10.97 -2.69 -9.25
CA GLU A 18 -12.27 -2.11 -8.93
C GLU A 18 -13.43 -2.87 -9.58
N ALA A 19 -13.31 -3.20 -10.86
CA ALA A 19 -14.34 -3.92 -11.60
C ALA A 19 -14.57 -5.35 -11.04
N GLU A 20 -13.52 -5.98 -10.54
CA GLU A 20 -13.56 -7.32 -9.94
C GLU A 20 -13.83 -7.32 -8.43
N SER A 21 -13.88 -6.14 -7.80
CA SER A 21 -13.99 -5.99 -6.34
C SER A 21 -12.89 -6.72 -5.58
N THR A 22 -11.64 -6.62 -6.06
CA THR A 22 -10.47 -7.27 -5.46
C THR A 22 -9.43 -6.25 -5.01
N PRO A 23 -8.60 -6.55 -4.00
CA PRO A 23 -7.53 -5.64 -3.58
C PRO A 23 -6.53 -5.34 -4.69
N PHE A 24 -6.06 -4.09 -4.75
CA PHE A 24 -4.91 -3.73 -5.56
C PHE A 24 -3.61 -3.90 -4.75
N PHE A 25 -2.62 -4.60 -5.32
CA PHE A 25 -1.31 -4.77 -4.70
C PHE A 25 -0.18 -4.90 -5.72
N ALA A 26 0.77 -3.97 -5.68
CA ALA A 26 1.81 -3.90 -6.69
C ALA A 26 3.14 -3.35 -6.19
N VAL A 27 4.20 -3.68 -6.95
CA VAL A 27 5.41 -2.86 -6.99
C VAL A 27 5.31 -1.94 -8.21
N GLU A 28 5.72 -0.70 -8.04
CA GLU A 28 5.72 0.33 -9.07
C GLU A 28 7.12 0.89 -9.22
N ARG A 29 7.56 1.15 -10.45
CA ARG A 29 8.81 1.84 -10.74
C ARG A 29 8.53 3.31 -11.05
N TYR A 30 9.19 4.17 -10.29
CA TYR A 30 9.22 5.62 -10.45
C TYR A 30 10.63 6.08 -10.83
N GLU A 31 10.78 7.35 -11.21
CA GLU A 31 12.09 7.95 -11.47
C GLU A 31 13.02 7.88 -10.25
N GLU A 32 12.45 8.01 -9.06
CA GLU A 32 13.17 8.05 -7.78
C GLU A 32 13.42 6.65 -7.17
N GLY A 33 12.97 5.57 -7.84
CA GLY A 33 13.16 4.19 -7.40
C GLY A 33 11.88 3.37 -7.47
N TYR A 34 11.77 2.37 -6.59
CA TYR A 34 10.63 1.47 -6.51
C TYR A 34 9.76 1.81 -5.32
N ALA A 35 8.45 1.62 -5.47
CA ALA A 35 7.49 1.70 -4.39
C ALA A 35 6.57 0.48 -4.38
N ILE A 36 5.98 0.24 -3.21
CA ILE A 36 5.02 -0.82 -2.96
C ILE A 36 3.73 -0.13 -2.58
N THR A 37 2.64 -0.45 -3.28
CA THR A 37 1.32 0.12 -3.01
C THR A 37 0.35 -1.00 -2.73
N TYR A 38 -0.48 -0.81 -1.70
CA TYR A 38 -1.63 -1.63 -1.44
C TYR A 38 -2.89 -0.78 -1.29
N ASP A 39 -4.00 -1.24 -1.86
CA ASP A 39 -5.31 -0.63 -1.71
C ASP A 39 -6.39 -1.71 -1.54
N LEU A 40 -7.08 -1.69 -0.41
CA LEU A 40 -8.19 -2.57 -0.08
C LEU A 40 -9.55 -1.96 -0.43
N LEU A 41 -9.61 -0.66 -0.76
CA LEU A 41 -10.86 0.04 -1.08
C LEU A 41 -11.57 -0.54 -2.30
N PRO A 42 -10.89 -0.97 -3.38
CA PRO A 42 -11.56 -1.66 -4.49
C PRO A 42 -12.35 -2.90 -4.05
N ALA A 43 -11.93 -3.56 -2.97
CA ALA A 43 -12.64 -4.71 -2.38
C ALA A 43 -13.68 -4.32 -1.31
N GLY A 44 -13.76 -3.04 -0.92
CA GLY A 44 -14.68 -2.57 0.13
C GLY A 44 -14.23 -2.88 1.56
N TYR A 45 -12.94 -3.16 1.77
CA TYR A 45 -12.41 -3.57 3.07
C TYR A 45 -11.29 -2.65 3.54
N GLU A 46 -10.96 -2.81 4.82
CA GLU A 46 -9.75 -2.25 5.42
C GLU A 46 -9.11 -3.27 6.37
N LEU A 47 -7.84 -3.06 6.71
CA LEU A 47 -7.18 -3.85 7.75
C LEU A 47 -7.83 -3.59 9.10
N SER A 48 -8.11 -4.67 9.84
CA SER A 48 -8.42 -4.57 11.26
C SER A 48 -7.31 -3.80 12.01
N GLU A 49 -7.68 -3.05 13.05
CA GLU A 49 -6.72 -2.27 13.83
C GLU A 49 -5.53 -3.11 14.35
N PRO A 50 -5.71 -4.34 14.88
CA PRO A 50 -4.59 -5.18 15.30
C PRO A 50 -3.64 -5.50 14.14
N MET A 51 -4.18 -5.77 12.95
CA MET A 51 -3.38 -6.14 11.78
C MET A 51 -2.68 -4.94 11.17
N ARG A 52 -3.29 -3.75 11.22
CA ARG A 52 -2.61 -2.49 10.86
C ARG A 52 -1.40 -2.22 11.77
N LYS A 53 -1.53 -2.46 13.08
CA LYS A 53 -0.40 -2.32 14.03
C LYS A 53 0.70 -3.35 13.73
N GLU A 54 0.33 -4.61 13.54
CA GLU A 54 1.29 -5.67 13.21
C GLU A 54 2.02 -5.39 11.88
N LEU A 55 1.29 -4.93 10.86
CA LEU A 55 1.87 -4.55 9.57
C LEU A 55 2.89 -3.43 9.74
N ASN A 56 2.53 -2.39 10.50
CA ASN A 56 3.43 -1.28 10.81
C ASN A 56 4.72 -1.79 11.46
N GLU A 57 4.63 -2.61 12.51
CA GLU A 57 5.80 -3.14 13.20
C GLU A 57 6.69 -4.01 12.30
N ARG A 58 6.10 -4.89 11.50
CA ARG A 58 6.85 -5.77 10.58
C ARG A 58 7.55 -4.98 9.47
N VAL A 59 6.86 -4.00 8.89
CA VAL A 59 7.46 -3.15 7.85
C VAL A 59 8.57 -2.28 8.44
N THR A 60 8.39 -1.72 9.65
CA THR A 60 9.46 -0.96 10.33
C THR A 60 10.71 -1.82 10.48
N ARG A 61 10.60 -2.99 11.11
CA ARG A 61 11.76 -3.89 11.30
C ARG A 61 12.42 -4.25 9.97
N LYS A 62 11.63 -4.58 8.96
CA LYS A 62 12.14 -4.98 7.66
C LYS A 62 12.86 -3.83 6.93
N VAL A 63 12.36 -2.61 7.05
CA VAL A 63 13.00 -1.42 6.48
C VAL A 63 14.28 -1.06 7.23
N GLU A 64 14.30 -1.19 8.56
CA GLU A 64 15.51 -1.00 9.37
C GLU A 64 16.61 -2.00 8.98
N ASP A 65 16.27 -3.27 8.75
CA ASP A 65 17.21 -4.28 8.25
C ASP A 65 17.80 -3.90 6.88
N VAL A 66 16.99 -3.28 6.01
CA VAL A 66 17.41 -2.85 4.66
C VAL A 66 18.31 -1.61 4.73
N VAL A 67 17.93 -0.60 5.51
CA VAL A 67 18.68 0.65 5.65
C VAL A 67 20.00 0.42 6.40
N GLY A 68 20.02 -0.53 7.35
CA GLY A 68 21.21 -0.94 8.07
C GLY A 68 22.20 -1.76 7.25
N ASP A 69 21.83 -2.23 6.05
CA ASP A 69 22.70 -2.98 5.16
C ASP A 69 23.42 -2.04 4.17
N GLU A 70 24.71 -1.81 4.44
CA GLU A 70 25.58 -0.96 3.60
C GLU A 70 25.67 -1.46 2.14
N ALA A 71 25.39 -2.74 1.87
CA ALA A 71 25.36 -3.30 0.52
C ALA A 71 24.11 -2.92 -0.29
N LEU A 72 23.05 -2.44 0.37
CA LEU A 72 21.76 -2.14 -0.27
C LEU A 72 21.60 -0.66 -0.69
N ALA A 73 22.56 0.21 -0.33
CA ALA A 73 22.60 1.62 -0.72
C ALA A 73 21.25 2.35 -0.58
N THR A 74 20.61 2.26 0.58
CA THR A 74 19.35 2.95 0.87
C THR A 74 19.60 4.09 1.87
N VAL A 75 19.26 5.32 1.47
CA VAL A 75 19.51 6.52 2.29
C VAL A 75 18.24 6.93 3.07
N GLU A 76 17.05 6.71 2.49
CA GLU A 76 15.78 7.04 3.11
C GLU A 76 14.65 6.22 2.48
N VAL A 77 13.80 5.59 3.29
CA VAL A 77 12.58 4.89 2.84
C VAL A 77 11.39 5.66 3.39
N SER A 78 10.49 6.10 2.50
CA SER A 78 9.25 6.76 2.90
C SER A 78 8.14 5.74 3.10
N ARG A 79 7.27 5.99 4.08
CA ARG A 79 6.24 5.03 4.47
C ARG A 79 4.96 5.71 4.95
N SER A 80 3.85 5.31 4.33
CA SER A 80 2.50 5.57 4.79
C SER A 80 1.75 4.24 4.91
N ILE A 81 1.25 3.91 6.11
CA ILE A 81 0.47 2.69 6.37
C ILE A 81 -0.90 3.11 6.90
N GLY A 82 -1.89 3.13 6.01
CA GLY A 82 -3.30 3.30 6.35
C GLY A 82 -4.01 1.96 6.56
N ALA A 83 -5.29 2.02 6.95
CA ALA A 83 -6.12 0.83 7.10
C ALA A 83 -6.44 0.20 5.74
N SER A 84 -6.84 1.01 4.78
CA SER A 84 -7.22 0.55 3.43
C SER A 84 -6.13 0.79 2.39
N LEU A 85 -5.41 1.92 2.48
CA LEU A 85 -4.38 2.34 1.53
C LEU A 85 -3.03 2.51 2.22
N GLY A 86 -1.95 2.04 1.59
CA GLY A 86 -0.60 2.34 2.03
C GLY A 86 0.43 2.27 0.92
N ASN A 87 1.54 2.93 1.17
CA ASN A 87 2.66 3.07 0.25
C ASN A 87 4.00 3.01 1.01
N VAL A 88 4.96 2.28 0.46
CA VAL A 88 6.34 2.24 0.95
C VAL A 88 7.27 2.44 -0.24
N SER A 89 8.10 3.49 -0.22
CA SER A 89 8.78 3.99 -1.42
C SER A 89 10.25 4.35 -1.20
N PHE A 90 10.91 4.76 -2.29
CA PHE A 90 12.33 5.11 -2.38
C PHE A 90 13.31 3.94 -2.25
N PHE A 91 12.86 2.72 -2.60
CA PHE A 91 13.79 1.60 -2.76
C PHE A 91 14.62 1.79 -4.03
N GLN A 92 15.94 1.77 -3.91
CA GLN A 92 16.83 1.88 -5.09
C GLN A 92 16.84 0.60 -5.94
N GLN A 93 16.54 -0.55 -5.34
CA GLN A 93 16.60 -1.85 -5.99
C GLN A 93 15.23 -2.54 -5.97
N GLU A 94 14.83 -3.10 -7.12
CA GLU A 94 13.58 -3.86 -7.26
C GLU A 94 13.55 -5.07 -6.31
N ALA A 95 14.67 -5.77 -6.16
CA ALA A 95 14.78 -6.94 -5.30
C ALA A 95 14.41 -6.61 -3.84
N THR A 96 14.89 -5.47 -3.35
CA THR A 96 14.58 -4.96 -2.00
C THR A 96 13.10 -4.62 -1.86
N ALA A 97 12.53 -3.91 -2.83
CA ALA A 97 11.10 -3.60 -2.84
C ALA A 97 10.25 -4.88 -2.85
N ARG A 98 10.63 -5.88 -3.64
CA ARG A 98 9.94 -7.18 -3.70
C ARG A 98 10.00 -7.95 -2.38
N ASP A 99 11.14 -7.91 -1.71
CA ASP A 99 11.32 -8.58 -0.42
C ASP A 99 10.46 -7.94 0.68
N VAL A 100 10.42 -6.60 0.75
CA VAL A 100 9.51 -5.89 1.67
C VAL A 100 8.05 -6.17 1.31
N ALA A 101 7.70 -6.15 0.03
CA ALA A 101 6.33 -6.40 -0.41
C ALA A 101 5.86 -7.82 -0.13
N ALA A 102 6.77 -8.81 -0.10
CA ALA A 102 6.46 -10.16 0.34
C ALA A 102 6.07 -10.24 1.83
N VAL A 103 6.54 -9.32 2.66
CA VAL A 103 6.09 -9.18 4.06
C VAL A 103 4.70 -8.55 4.11
N ILE A 104 4.50 -7.47 3.35
CA ILE A 104 3.23 -6.73 3.32
C ILE A 104 2.09 -7.63 2.81
N SER A 105 2.30 -8.33 1.70
CA SER A 105 1.25 -9.14 1.05
C SER A 105 0.68 -10.22 1.95
N ARG A 106 1.49 -10.82 2.83
CA ARG A 106 1.06 -11.86 3.77
C ARG A 106 0.05 -11.38 4.79
N LEU A 107 0.04 -10.09 5.11
CA LEU A 107 -0.95 -9.51 6.01
C LEU A 107 -2.08 -8.85 5.23
N VAL A 108 -1.73 -8.07 4.20
CA VAL A 108 -2.69 -7.27 3.46
C VAL A 108 -3.62 -8.11 2.60
N LEU A 109 -3.15 -9.21 1.99
CA LEU A 109 -3.99 -10.04 1.11
C LEU A 109 -4.65 -11.22 1.82
N ALA A 110 -4.53 -11.32 3.14
CA ALA A 110 -5.18 -12.36 3.92
C ALA A 110 -6.53 -11.84 4.43
N GLU A 111 -7.62 -12.36 3.85
CA GLU A 111 -8.99 -11.87 4.10
C GLU A 111 -9.41 -11.93 5.58
N GLU A 112 -8.85 -12.88 6.33
CA GLU A 112 -9.03 -13.01 7.79
C GLU A 112 -8.55 -11.79 8.60
N ASN A 113 -7.74 -10.92 7.99
CA ASN A 113 -7.24 -9.70 8.61
C ASN A 113 -8.11 -8.47 8.34
N TRP A 114 -9.13 -8.61 7.49
CA TRP A 114 -9.96 -7.51 7.02
C TRP A 114 -11.18 -7.27 7.91
N VAL A 115 -11.66 -6.03 7.88
CA VAL A 115 -12.97 -5.60 8.34
C VAL A 115 -13.63 -4.80 7.22
N GLU A 116 -14.96 -4.75 7.20
CA GLU A 116 -15.67 -3.86 6.27
C GLU A 116 -15.17 -2.42 6.47
N ALA A 117 -14.84 -1.74 5.37
CA ALA A 117 -14.47 -0.35 5.46
C ALA A 117 -15.69 0.46 5.89
N ASP A 118 -15.51 1.38 6.84
CA ASP A 118 -16.56 2.35 7.16
C ASP A 118 -16.89 3.12 5.87
N GLU A 119 -18.16 3.12 5.45
CA GLU A 119 -18.61 4.03 4.40
C GLU A 119 -18.23 5.45 4.83
N PRO A 120 -17.65 6.29 3.94
CA PRO A 120 -17.37 7.67 4.30
C PRO A 120 -18.68 8.27 4.80
N ALA A 121 -18.74 8.58 6.10
CA ALA A 121 -19.95 9.04 6.75
C ALA A 121 -20.56 10.14 5.89
N ASP A 122 -21.80 9.95 5.44
CA ASP A 122 -22.61 10.92 4.70
C ASP A 122 -22.35 12.31 5.27
N LEU A 123 -21.45 13.08 4.64
CA LEU A 123 -21.24 14.46 5.04
C LEU A 123 -22.57 15.15 4.70
N PRO A 124 -23.29 15.71 5.68
CA PRO A 124 -24.51 16.43 5.36
C PRO A 124 -24.15 17.51 4.35
N PRO A 125 -24.93 17.70 3.27
CA PRO A 125 -24.61 18.69 2.25
C PRO A 125 -24.41 20.03 2.95
N THR A 126 -23.22 20.61 2.78
CA THR A 126 -22.85 21.89 3.35
C THR A 126 -23.92 22.90 2.98
N GLU A 127 -24.70 23.35 3.97
CA GLU A 127 -25.56 24.52 3.84
C GLU A 127 -24.67 25.67 3.36
N ILE A 128 -24.85 26.05 2.10
CA ILE A 128 -24.33 27.30 1.57
C ILE A 128 -25.00 28.41 2.38
N GLN A 129 -24.34 28.86 3.45
CA GLN A 129 -24.70 30.09 4.13
C GLN A 129 -24.47 31.24 3.16
N LYS A 130 -25.54 31.65 2.50
CA LYS A 130 -25.66 32.97 1.90
C LYS A 130 -25.56 34.00 3.02
N ASN A 131 -24.52 34.82 2.98
CA ASN A 131 -24.55 36.20 3.47
C ASN A 131 -23.81 37.07 2.47
#